data_AF-A0A4Z0GZD2-F1
#
_entry.id   AF-A0A4Z0GZD2-F1
#
_cell.length_a   1.000
_cell.length_b   1.000
_cell.length_c   1.000
_cell.angle_alpha   90.00
_cell.angle_beta   90.00
_cell.angle_gamma   90.00
#
_symmetry.space_group_name_H-M   'P 1'
#
loop_
_entity.id
_entity.type
_entity.pdbx_description
1 polymer ?
#
loop_
_entity_poly.entity_id
_entity_poly.type
_entity_poly.pdbx_seq_one_letter_code
_entity_poly.pdbx_strand_id
1 'polypeptide(L)' 'MQGEASLLKEIETCREQMSRVAVENSLSSNEVLQVSRKLDALMNQYDDMTQKVTSHI' A
#
# COMPACT_ATOMS: atom_id res chain seq x y z
N MET A 1 -19.35 0.74 -4.52
CA MET A 1 -17.90 1.02 -4.57
C MET A 1 -17.35 1.40 -3.18
N GLN A 2 -17.68 0.67 -2.09
CA GLN A 2 -17.15 1.00 -0.75
C GLN A 2 -15.74 0.44 -0.49
N GLY A 3 -15.33 -0.62 -1.20
CA GLY A 3 -14.02 -1.26 -1.01
C GLY A 3 -12.84 -0.41 -1.50
N GLU A 4 -12.99 0.31 -2.60
CA GLU A 4 -11.91 1.09 -3.21
C GLU A 4 -11.45 2.25 -2.31
N ALA A 5 -12.39 3.03 -1.77
CA ALA A 5 -12.09 4.15 -0.88
C ALA A 5 -11.43 3.70 0.43
N SER A 6 -11.83 2.54 0.96
CA SER A 6 -11.19 1.95 2.14
C SER A 6 -9.75 1.53 1.85
N LEU A 7 -9.53 0.87 0.70
CA LEU A 7 -8.22 0.42 0.28
C LEU A 7 -7.26 1.58 0.03
N LEU A 8 -7.71 2.65 -0.63
CA LEU A 8 -6.93 3.88 -0.83
C LEU A 8 -6.53 4.53 0.49
N LYS A 9 -7.45 4.56 1.47
CA LYS A 9 -7.15 5.09 2.81
C LYS A 9 -6.09 4.24 3.53
N GLU A 10 -6.13 2.92 3.37
CA GLU A 10 -5.12 2.02 3.93
C GLU A 10 -3.76 2.19 3.24
N ILE A 11 -3.73 2.38 1.93
CA ILE A 11 -2.50 2.70 1.17
C ILE A 11 -1.89 4.01 1.67
N GLU A 12 -2.70 5.06 1.81
CA GLU A 12 -2.25 6.36 2.31
C GLU A 12 -1.65 6.23 3.72
N THR A 13 -2.36 5.56 4.62
CA THR A 13 -1.91 5.32 5.99
C THR A 13 -0.59 4.53 6.02
N CYS A 14 -0.46 3.51 5.18
CA CYS A 14 0.75 2.70 5.10
C CYS A 14 1.93 3.50 4.50
N ARG A 15 1.67 4.42 3.56
CA ARG A 15 2.70 5.30 2.99
C ARG A 15 3.21 6.32 4.01
N GLU A 16 2.31 6.91 4.81
CA GLU A 16 2.70 7.79 5.91
C GLU A 16 3.56 7.06 6.94
N GLN A 17 3.18 5.84 7.32
CA GLN A 17 3.99 5.00 8.21
C GLN A 17 5.36 4.69 7.61
N MET A 18 5.43 4.33 6.32
CA MET A 18 6.70 4.05 5.65
C MET A 18 7.62 5.28 5.67
N SER A 19 7.07 6.45 5.39
CA SER A 19 7.80 7.72 5.41
C SER A 19 8.37 8.02 6.80
N ARG A 20 7.55 7.87 7.86
CA ARG A 20 8.00 8.07 9.24
C ARG A 20 9.11 7.10 9.64
N VAL A 21 8.87 5.80 9.44
CA VAL A 21 9.81 4.75 9.87
C VAL A 21 11.10 4.83 9.06
N ALA A 22 11.06 5.19 7.78
CA ALA A 22 12.27 5.36 6.96
C ALA A 22 13.10 6.60 7.32
N VAL A 23 12.50 7.62 7.92
CA VAL A 23 13.22 8.78 8.48
C VAL A 23 13.87 8.41 9.82
N GLU A 24 13.19 7.62 10.63
CA GLU A 24 13.65 7.25 11.99
C GLU A 24 14.60 6.05 12.01
N ASN A 25 14.56 5.19 10.99
CA ASN A 25 15.31 3.94 10.92
C ASN A 25 16.10 3.81 9.61
N SER A 26 17.14 2.97 9.63
CA SER A 26 17.78 2.51 8.39
C SER A 26 16.75 1.80 7.51
N LEU A 27 16.85 1.99 6.20
CA LEU A 27 15.97 1.33 5.20
C LEU A 27 16.02 -0.20 5.25
N SER A 28 17.06 -0.77 5.88
CA SER A 28 17.19 -2.22 6.11
C SER A 28 16.61 -2.68 7.46
N SER A 29 16.05 -1.78 8.25
CA SER A 29 15.36 -2.13 9.49
C SER A 29 14.18 -3.05 9.19
N ASN A 30 13.98 -4.05 10.05
CA ASN A 30 12.87 -4.98 9.91
C ASN A 30 11.53 -4.24 9.86
N GLU A 31 11.40 -3.13 10.58
CA GLU A 31 10.21 -2.30 10.59
C GLU A 31 9.92 -1.66 9.22
N VAL A 32 10.94 -1.09 8.56
CA VAL A 32 10.81 -0.54 7.19
C VAL A 32 10.43 -1.65 6.21
N LEU A 33 11.03 -2.83 6.33
CA LEU A 33 10.75 -3.98 5.46
C LEU A 33 9.33 -4.54 5.66
N GLN A 34 8.80 -4.53 6.89
CA GLN A 34 7.43 -4.95 7.15
C GLN A 34 6.42 -3.96 6.56
N VAL A 35 6.66 -2.66 6.76
CA VAL A 35 5.79 -1.62 6.22
C VAL A 35 5.84 -1.59 4.68
N SER A 36 7.01 -1.80 4.07
CA SER A 36 7.14 -1.85 2.61
C SER A 36 6.36 -3.03 2.01
N ARG A 37 6.48 -4.23 2.59
CA ARG A 37 5.72 -5.42 2.15
C ARG A 37 4.22 -5.21 2.25
N LYS A 38 3.76 -4.54 3.31
CA LYS A 38 2.35 -4.22 3.49
C LYS A 38 1.87 -3.23 2.43
N LEU A 39 2.65 -2.19 2.14
CA LEU A 39 2.33 -1.22 1.10
C LEU A 39 2.24 -1.88 -0.28
N ASP A 40 3.22 -2.73 -0.63
CA ASP A 40 3.22 -3.49 -1.89
C ASP A 40 1.97 -4.38 -2.02
N ALA A 41 1.58 -5.07 -0.94
CA ALA A 41 0.40 -5.92 -0.95
C ALA A 41 -0.91 -5.12 -1.16
N LEU A 42 -1.01 -3.92 -0.59
CA LEU A 42 -2.18 -3.04 -0.75
C LEU A 42 -2.24 -2.45 -2.16
N MET A 43 -1.09 -2.03 -2.70
CA MET A 43 -1.01 -1.51 -4.08
C MET A 43 -1.38 -2.59 -5.10
N ASN A 44 -0.90 -3.82 -4.92
CA ASN A 44 -1.26 -4.95 -5.79
C ASN A 44 -2.76 -5.29 -5.72
N GLN A 45 -3.38 -5.20 -4.53
CA GLN A 45 -4.82 -5.39 -4.39
C GLN A 45 -5.62 -4.29 -5.11
N TYR A 46 -5.13 -3.05 -5.04
CA TYR A 46 -5.77 -1.93 -5.73
C TYR A 46 -5.66 -2.11 -7.25
N ASP A 47 -4.48 -2.49 -7.73
CA ASP A 47 -4.22 -2.76 -9.15
C ASP A 47 -5.06 -3.93 -9.68
N ASP A 48 -5.23 -5.03 -8.93
CA ASP A 48 -6.15 -6.11 -9.31
C ASP A 48 -7.62 -5.64 -9.37
N MET A 49 -8.03 -4.78 -8.43
CA MET A 49 -9.37 -4.19 -8.42
C MET A 49 -9.60 -3.28 -9.63
N THR A 50 -8.61 -2.49 -10.04
CA THR A 50 -8.74 -1.56 -11.18
C THR A 50 -8.58 -2.28 -12.52
N GLN A 51 -7.69 -3.29 -12.64
CA GLN A 51 -7.51 -4.08 -13.86
C GLN A 51 -8.72 -4.96 -14.18
N LYS A 52 -9.44 -5.46 -13.16
CA LYS A 52 -10.74 -6.14 -13.37
C LYS A 52 -11.79 -5.26 -14.02
N VAL A 53 -11.68 -3.94 -13.91
CA VAL A 53 -12.60 -2.98 -14.55
C VAL A 53 -12.23 -2.76 -16.02
N THR A 54 -10.98 -2.95 -16.42
CA THR A 54 -10.51 -2.71 -17.81
C THR A 54 -10.56 -3.94 -18.71
N SER A 55 -10.56 -5.17 -18.17
CA SER A 55 -10.59 -6.41 -18.98
C SER A 55 -11.97 -6.79 -19.56
N HIS A 56 -12.97 -5.91 -19.52
CA HIS A 56 -14.32 -6.14 -20.07
C HIS A 56 -14.76 -5.09 -21.11
N ILE A 57 -13.81 -4.44 -21.79
CA ILE A 57 -14.09 -3.52 -22.91
C ILE A 57 -13.46 -4.06 -24.18
#